data_AF-A0A210PQS5-F1
#
_entry.id   AF-A0A210PQS5-F1
#
_cell.length_a   1.000
_cell.length_b   1.000
_cell.length_c   1.000
_cell.angle_alpha   90.00
_cell.angle_beta   90.00
_cell.angle_gamma   90.00
#
_symmetry.space_group_name_H-M   'P 1'
#
loop_
_entity.id
_entity.type
_entity.pdbx_description
1 polymer ?
#
loop_
_entity_poly.entity_id
_entity_poly.type
_entity_poly.pdbx_seq_one_letter_code
_entity_poly.pdbx_strand_id
1 'polypeptide(L)'
;MAPNVVRSAISIFFEYDTPRIVHIKSKKVGVINRFLQLVIIGYIIGYAIIFKKGYQKVDTIQSAVTTKVKGVAFLNGSEVPNIESSLWDVADYVVPAQENNALFVITNLIVTPNQRQGICGEDKNIPGANCTTDATCALMTGKSLPTGNGILTGVCNTTSNTCEVRSWCPIENGDTKVPKNPVLLQSKDFTVFIKNNIEFPYYNIKRRNILGIQNDSQLKTCRYNPSDPIYKFCPIFVLGDIVAMAGEDYKNMSQSGGVMQVLINWDCNLDLSLEDCVPKYTFRRLDSADFSISKGFNFRYAKYYRDPDGTEVRTLYKAFGIKYIITVIGQAGKFNVVPLLLNIGSGLGLLAMATILCDVVVLYVLKAKNVYREKKYLNVVGDDAYKTMENETDNN
;
A
#
# COMPACT_ATOMS: atom_id res chain seq x y z
N MET A 1 33.02 -4.82 63.32
CA MET A 1 32.15 -5.66 62.46
C MET A 1 33.01 -6.76 61.86
N ALA A 2 32.68 -8.01 62.17
CA ALA A 2 33.63 -9.12 62.13
C ALA A 2 34.04 -9.53 60.69
N PRO A 3 35.35 -9.72 60.41
CA PRO A 3 35.87 -10.27 59.14
C PRO A 3 35.22 -11.61 58.73
N ASN A 4 34.67 -12.35 59.69
CA ASN A 4 34.00 -13.62 59.50
C ASN A 4 32.64 -13.48 58.79
N VAL A 5 31.90 -12.39 59.01
CA VAL A 5 30.62 -12.15 58.32
C VAL A 5 30.87 -11.79 56.86
N VAL A 6 31.91 -11.00 56.60
CA VAL A 6 32.32 -10.64 55.23
C VAL A 6 32.85 -11.86 54.48
N ARG A 7 33.67 -12.72 55.12
CA ARG A 7 34.10 -14.00 54.52
C ARG A 7 32.93 -14.93 54.23
N SER A 8 31.96 -15.02 55.14
CA SER A 8 30.77 -15.86 54.95
C SER A 8 29.84 -15.32 53.86
N ALA A 9 29.70 -14.00 53.74
CA ALA A 9 28.93 -13.38 52.67
C ALA A 9 29.61 -13.59 51.30
N ILE A 10 30.93 -13.51 51.25
CA ILE A 10 31.71 -13.78 50.04
C ILE A 10 31.61 -15.26 49.63
N SER A 11 31.67 -16.19 50.59
CA SER A 11 31.53 -17.62 50.27
C SER A 11 30.14 -17.94 49.71
N ILE A 12 29.07 -17.41 50.32
CA ILE A 12 27.69 -17.58 49.84
C ILE A 12 27.52 -16.93 48.45
N PHE A 13 28.15 -15.77 48.21
CA PHE A 13 28.10 -15.12 46.89
C PHE A 13 28.76 -15.95 45.78
N PHE A 14 29.74 -16.79 46.13
CA PHE A 14 30.41 -17.70 45.20
C PHE A 14 29.86 -19.14 45.21
N GLU A 15 28.74 -19.39 45.91
CA GLU A 15 28.03 -20.66 45.80
C GLU A 15 27.26 -20.74 44.46
N TYR A 16 27.32 -21.91 43.82
CA TYR A 16 26.64 -22.18 42.55
C TYR A 16 25.61 -23.30 42.74
N ASP A 17 24.34 -22.91 42.74
CA ASP A 17 23.23 -23.84 42.87
C ASP A 17 22.98 -24.59 41.57
N THR A 18 22.81 -25.91 41.69
CA THR A 18 22.44 -26.78 40.57
C THR A 18 21.23 -27.64 40.92
N PRO A 19 20.26 -27.79 39.99
CA PRO A 19 19.13 -28.66 40.23
C PRO A 19 19.58 -30.13 40.23
N ARG A 20 19.03 -30.93 41.15
CA ARG A 20 19.20 -32.39 41.14
C ARG A 20 18.37 -33.00 39.99
N ILE A 21 19.03 -33.72 39.07
CA ILE A 21 18.40 -34.26 37.85
C ILE A 21 18.19 -35.78 37.99
N VAL A 22 17.04 -36.27 37.53
CA VAL A 22 16.73 -37.72 37.45
C VAL A 22 17.05 -38.24 36.04
N HIS A 23 18.01 -39.16 35.93
CA HIS A 23 18.35 -39.79 34.65
C HIS A 23 17.47 -41.02 34.36
N ILE A 24 16.51 -40.86 33.44
CA ILE A 24 15.63 -41.97 33.00
C ILE A 24 16.28 -42.74 31.85
N LYS A 25 16.82 -43.94 32.13
CA LYS A 25 17.41 -44.84 31.13
C LYS A 25 16.32 -45.70 30.45
N SER A 26 15.54 -45.11 29.54
CA SER A 26 14.51 -45.83 28.77
C SER A 26 14.60 -45.48 27.27
N LYS A 27 14.69 -46.50 26.41
CA LYS A 27 14.75 -46.30 24.94
C LYS A 27 13.51 -45.57 24.42
N LYS A 28 12.32 -45.90 24.91
CA LYS A 28 11.06 -45.27 24.47
C LYS A 28 11.00 -43.79 24.83
N VAL A 29 11.36 -43.44 26.07
CA VAL A 29 11.39 -42.04 26.54
C VAL A 29 12.47 -41.25 25.81
N GLY A 30 13.64 -41.84 25.63
CA GLY A 30 14.74 -41.24 24.88
C GLY A 30 14.36 -40.92 23.44
N VAL A 31 13.71 -41.85 22.73
CA VAL A 31 13.25 -41.63 21.35
C VAL A 31 12.23 -40.49 21.28
N ILE A 32 11.24 -40.45 22.18
CA ILE A 32 10.22 -39.38 22.21
C ILE A 32 10.88 -38.01 22.45
N ASN A 33 11.79 -37.92 23.42
CA ASN A 33 12.50 -36.67 23.72
C ASN A 33 13.36 -36.20 22.56
N ARG A 34 14.16 -37.10 21.96
CA ARG A 34 14.98 -36.76 20.79
C ARG A 34 14.15 -36.37 19.57
N PHE A 35 13.00 -37.03 19.36
CA PHE A 35 12.08 -36.65 18.28
C PHE A 35 11.53 -35.24 18.49
N LEU A 36 11.02 -34.93 19.68
CA LEU A 36 10.50 -33.58 19.99
C LEU A 36 11.59 -32.50 19.84
N GLN A 37 12.80 -32.77 20.33
CA GLN A 37 13.95 -31.87 20.15
C GLN A 37 14.26 -31.67 18.66
N LEU A 38 14.29 -32.73 17.86
CA LEU A 38 14.57 -32.66 16.42
C LEU A 38 13.50 -31.82 15.70
N VAL A 39 12.22 -32.01 16.01
CA VAL A 39 11.12 -31.19 15.45
C VAL A 39 11.31 -29.71 15.76
N ILE A 40 11.63 -29.36 17.02
CA ILE A 40 11.84 -27.97 17.43
C ILE A 40 13.08 -27.38 16.76
N ILE A 41 14.20 -28.11 16.74
CA ILE A 41 15.43 -27.67 16.05
C ILE A 41 15.17 -27.47 14.56
N GLY A 42 14.45 -28.40 13.92
CA GLY A 42 14.04 -28.31 12.52
C GLY A 42 13.19 -27.07 12.26
N TYR A 43 12.25 -26.74 13.15
CA TYR A 43 11.46 -25.52 13.06
C TYR A 43 12.34 -24.25 13.20
N ILE A 44 13.22 -24.20 14.19
CA ILE A 44 14.09 -23.02 14.42
C ILE A 44 15.01 -22.80 13.22
N ILE A 45 15.73 -23.83 12.78
CA ILE A 45 16.70 -23.70 11.69
C ILE A 45 15.97 -23.52 10.35
N GLY A 46 15.02 -24.41 10.03
CA GLY A 46 14.35 -24.42 8.73
C GLY A 46 13.40 -23.26 8.53
N TYR A 47 12.51 -22.99 9.49
CA TYR A 47 11.50 -21.96 9.35
C TYR A 47 11.98 -20.58 9.84
N ALA A 48 12.42 -20.47 11.10
CA ALA A 48 12.73 -19.15 11.67
C ALA A 48 14.03 -18.54 11.10
N ILE A 49 15.10 -19.32 11.01
CA ILE A 49 16.39 -18.83 10.51
C ILE A 49 16.39 -18.82 8.98
N ILE A 50 16.14 -19.94 8.31
CA ILE A 50 16.27 -20.02 6.84
C ILE A 50 15.08 -19.38 6.12
N PHE A 51 13.85 -19.87 6.32
CA PHE A 51 12.68 -19.41 5.54
C PHE A 51 12.30 -17.95 5.83
N LYS A 52 12.28 -17.55 7.11
CA LYS A 52 11.99 -16.17 7.53
C LYS A 52 13.22 -15.26 7.53
N LYS A 53 14.40 -15.78 7.18
CA LYS A 53 15.67 -15.04 7.18
C LYS A 53 15.93 -14.30 8.50
N GLY A 54 15.61 -14.92 9.64
CA GLY A 54 15.75 -14.30 10.96
C GLY A 54 17.20 -13.92 11.33
N TYR A 55 18.19 -14.35 10.56
CA TYR A 55 19.58 -13.94 10.70
C TYR A 55 19.90 -12.59 10.03
N GLN A 56 18.95 -12.01 9.28
CA GLN A 56 19.14 -10.74 8.61
C GLN A 56 18.59 -9.60 9.44
N LYS A 57 19.29 -8.46 9.41
CA LYS A 57 18.67 -7.18 9.72
C LYS A 57 18.01 -6.66 8.43
N VAL A 58 16.81 -6.13 8.56
CA VAL A 58 16.02 -5.61 7.43
C VAL A 58 16.02 -4.09 7.49
N ASP A 59 16.28 -3.47 6.36
CA ASP A 59 16.14 -2.03 6.14
C ASP A 59 14.97 -1.73 5.20
N THR A 60 14.32 -0.60 5.42
CA THR A 60 13.18 -0.14 4.62
C THR A 60 13.64 0.83 3.55
N ILE A 61 12.99 0.78 2.40
CA ILE A 61 13.35 1.59 1.24
C ILE A 61 12.98 3.07 1.40
N GLN A 62 13.84 3.97 0.92
CA GLN A 62 13.50 5.33 0.53
C GLN A 62 13.46 5.41 -0.99
N SER A 63 12.46 6.09 -1.56
CA SER A 63 12.29 6.12 -3.02
C SER A 63 11.92 7.49 -3.54
N ALA A 64 12.38 7.77 -4.76
CA ALA A 64 12.00 8.93 -5.55
C ALA A 64 11.58 8.46 -6.94
N VAL A 65 10.39 8.87 -7.39
CA VAL A 65 9.86 8.54 -8.71
C VAL A 65 9.69 9.82 -9.51
N THR A 66 10.12 9.79 -10.77
CA THR A 66 9.76 10.80 -11.76
C THR A 66 9.17 10.13 -12.99
N THR A 67 8.14 10.76 -13.55
CA THR A 67 7.39 10.24 -14.69
C THR A 67 7.50 11.21 -15.87
N LYS A 68 7.45 10.68 -17.08
CA LYS A 68 7.39 11.49 -18.31
C LYS A 68 6.54 10.76 -19.34
N VAL A 69 5.43 11.36 -19.71
CA VAL A 69 4.55 10.82 -20.75
C VAL A 69 5.02 11.34 -22.11
N LYS A 70 4.85 10.52 -23.16
CA LYS A 70 5.03 10.91 -24.56
C LYS A 70 3.94 10.30 -25.42
N GLY A 71 3.39 11.14 -26.29
CA GLY A 71 2.31 10.82 -27.20
C GLY A 71 1.79 12.11 -27.81
N VAL A 72 1.16 11.99 -28.97
CA VAL A 72 0.38 13.06 -29.58
C VAL A 72 -0.87 12.42 -30.16
N ALA A 73 -2.00 13.09 -30.02
CA ALA A 73 -3.26 12.65 -30.60
C ALA A 73 -3.89 13.79 -31.36
N PHE A 74 -4.55 13.46 -32.46
CA PHE A 74 -5.39 14.41 -33.18
C PHE A 74 -6.82 14.27 -32.67
N LEU A 75 -7.35 15.35 -32.10
CA LEU A 75 -8.71 15.41 -31.62
C LEU A 75 -9.61 15.88 -32.75
N ASN A 76 -10.62 15.07 -33.09
CA ASN A 76 -11.62 15.44 -34.08
C ASN A 76 -12.75 16.21 -33.41
N GLY A 77 -12.87 17.51 -33.70
CA GLY A 77 -13.90 18.38 -33.11
C GLY A 77 -15.34 17.93 -33.39
N SER A 78 -15.54 17.11 -34.42
CA SER A 78 -16.82 16.46 -34.71
C SER A 78 -17.30 15.52 -33.59
N GLU A 79 -16.36 14.99 -32.79
CA GLU A 79 -16.64 14.01 -31.72
C GLU A 79 -16.87 14.68 -30.36
N VAL A 80 -16.46 15.95 -30.22
CA VAL A 80 -16.57 16.72 -28.98
C VAL A 80 -17.29 18.04 -29.24
N PRO A 81 -18.53 18.20 -28.75
CA PRO A 81 -19.21 19.49 -28.82
C PRO A 81 -18.35 20.60 -28.24
N ASN A 82 -18.33 21.76 -28.91
CA ASN A 82 -17.66 22.99 -28.48
C ASN A 82 -16.11 22.97 -28.52
N ILE A 83 -15.50 22.01 -29.22
CA ILE A 83 -14.06 22.00 -29.49
C ILE A 83 -13.80 21.89 -30.98
N GLU A 84 -12.86 22.70 -31.47
CA GLU A 84 -12.34 22.58 -32.83
C GLU A 84 -11.32 21.44 -32.93
N SER A 85 -11.23 20.84 -34.11
CA SER A 85 -10.22 19.81 -34.37
C SER A 85 -8.82 20.36 -34.14
N SER A 86 -8.07 19.73 -33.25
CA SER A 86 -6.78 20.24 -32.78
C SER A 86 -5.80 19.10 -32.46
N LEU A 87 -4.51 19.38 -32.60
CA LEU A 87 -3.46 18.48 -32.15
C LEU A 87 -3.26 18.66 -30.65
N TRP A 88 -3.30 17.56 -29.89
CA TRP A 88 -3.07 17.56 -28.46
C TRP A 88 -1.76 16.85 -28.14
N ASP A 89 -0.94 17.49 -27.31
CA ASP A 89 0.30 16.92 -26.80
C ASP A 89 0.28 16.74 -25.28
N VAL A 90 1.43 16.34 -24.73
CA VAL A 90 1.60 16.05 -23.30
C VAL A 90 1.14 17.20 -22.40
N ALA A 91 1.29 18.46 -22.82
CA ALA A 91 0.89 19.63 -22.04
C ALA A 91 -0.64 19.81 -22.00
N ASP A 92 -1.38 19.24 -22.96
CA ASP A 92 -2.83 19.34 -23.02
C ASP A 92 -3.53 18.25 -22.22
N TYR A 93 -3.08 17.01 -22.34
CA TYR A 93 -3.77 15.85 -21.75
C TYR A 93 -3.19 15.35 -20.42
N VAL A 94 -2.03 15.85 -19.97
CA VAL A 94 -1.47 15.50 -18.65
C VAL A 94 -1.66 16.64 -17.66
N VAL A 95 -2.61 16.48 -16.73
CA VAL A 95 -3.01 17.54 -15.78
C VAL A 95 -3.15 16.98 -14.36
N PRO A 96 -2.39 17.49 -13.36
CA PRO A 96 -1.27 18.42 -13.50
C PRO A 96 -0.03 17.72 -14.06
N ALA A 97 0.84 18.47 -14.75
CA ALA A 97 2.06 17.93 -15.33
C ALA A 97 3.11 17.47 -14.30
N GLN A 98 2.99 17.92 -13.04
CA GLN A 98 3.96 17.69 -11.96
C GLN A 98 3.28 17.06 -10.74
N GLU A 99 2.66 15.91 -10.91
CA GLU A 99 2.13 15.15 -9.77
C GLU A 99 3.21 14.21 -9.20
N ASN A 100 3.42 14.25 -7.88
CA ASN A 100 4.38 13.37 -7.21
C ASN A 100 3.84 11.95 -7.16
N ASN A 101 4.64 10.97 -7.57
CA ASN A 101 4.30 9.54 -7.56
C ASN A 101 2.99 9.20 -8.28
N ALA A 102 2.48 10.08 -9.13
CA ALA A 102 1.27 9.86 -9.89
C ALA A 102 1.34 10.62 -11.22
N LEU A 103 0.43 10.29 -12.11
CA LEU A 103 0.12 11.09 -13.30
C LEU A 103 -1.33 10.84 -13.69
N PHE A 104 -1.93 11.81 -14.34
CA PHE A 104 -3.28 11.69 -14.89
C PHE A 104 -3.23 11.94 -16.39
N VAL A 105 -3.90 11.07 -17.16
CA VAL A 105 -4.04 11.20 -18.61
C VAL A 105 -5.51 11.35 -18.95
N ILE A 106 -5.86 12.47 -19.58
CA ILE A 106 -7.20 12.72 -20.10
C ILE A 106 -7.49 11.74 -21.23
N THR A 107 -8.61 11.03 -21.12
CA THR A 107 -9.10 10.10 -22.16
C THR A 107 -10.42 10.57 -22.75
N ASN A 108 -11.20 11.34 -21.99
CA ASN A 108 -12.51 11.86 -22.40
C ASN A 108 -12.79 13.19 -21.69
N LEU A 109 -13.64 14.04 -22.26
CA LEU A 109 -13.88 15.38 -21.73
C LEU A 109 -15.22 15.98 -22.15
N ILE A 110 -15.74 16.87 -21.30
CA ILE A 110 -16.85 17.76 -21.60
C ILE A 110 -16.34 19.20 -21.46
N VAL A 111 -16.65 20.04 -22.45
CA VAL A 111 -16.18 21.43 -22.51
C VAL A 111 -17.33 22.41 -22.56
N THR A 112 -17.25 23.40 -21.68
CA THR A 112 -18.13 24.57 -21.65
C THR A 112 -17.28 25.80 -21.94
N PRO A 113 -17.22 26.26 -23.20
CA PRO A 113 -16.39 27.40 -23.59
C PRO A 113 -17.04 28.72 -23.18
N ASN A 114 -16.26 29.79 -23.28
CA ASN A 114 -16.75 31.17 -23.24
C ASN A 114 -17.59 31.51 -22.00
N GLN A 115 -17.30 30.91 -20.85
CA GLN A 115 -17.97 31.26 -19.61
C GLN A 115 -17.56 32.66 -19.17
N ARG A 116 -18.54 33.52 -18.92
CA ARG A 116 -18.38 34.89 -18.40
C ARG A 116 -19.07 35.02 -17.04
N GLN A 117 -18.60 35.89 -16.17
CA GLN A 117 -19.32 36.20 -14.95
C GLN A 117 -20.62 36.94 -15.29
N GLY A 118 -21.76 36.39 -14.86
CA GLY A 118 -23.06 36.92 -15.21
C GLY A 118 -24.19 36.25 -14.44
N ILE A 119 -25.41 36.43 -14.95
CA ILE A 119 -26.63 35.82 -14.42
C ILE A 119 -27.18 34.85 -15.46
N CYS A 120 -27.44 33.62 -15.05
CA CYS A 120 -28.05 32.59 -15.88
C CYS A 120 -28.83 31.60 -15.00
N GLY A 121 -29.71 30.80 -15.62
CA GLY A 121 -30.41 29.72 -14.92
C GLY A 121 -29.43 28.63 -14.47
N GLU A 122 -29.66 28.11 -13.26
CA GLU A 122 -28.92 26.98 -12.69
C GLU A 122 -29.22 25.66 -13.44
N ASP A 123 -28.39 24.64 -13.24
CA ASP A 123 -28.59 23.30 -13.79
C ASP A 123 -29.81 22.58 -13.16
N LYS A 124 -30.69 22.03 -13.99
CA LYS A 124 -31.94 21.33 -13.61
C LYS A 124 -31.71 20.12 -12.72
N ASN A 125 -30.54 19.51 -12.84
CA ASN A 125 -30.17 18.32 -12.08
C ASN A 125 -29.78 18.64 -10.63
N ILE A 126 -29.62 19.92 -10.28
CA ILE A 126 -29.29 20.33 -8.92
C ILE A 126 -30.56 20.31 -8.05
N PRO A 127 -30.57 19.55 -6.93
CA PRO A 127 -31.71 19.52 -6.02
C PRO A 127 -32.01 20.92 -5.46
N GLY A 128 -33.25 21.39 -5.64
CA GLY A 128 -33.68 22.71 -5.21
C GLY A 128 -33.44 23.84 -6.22
N ALA A 129 -32.87 23.55 -7.40
CA ALA A 129 -32.71 24.54 -8.47
C ALA A 129 -33.98 24.72 -9.32
N ASN A 130 -34.85 23.71 -9.41
CA ASN A 130 -36.07 23.77 -10.22
C ASN A 130 -37.10 24.71 -9.59
N CYS A 131 -37.68 25.57 -10.43
CA CYS A 131 -38.70 26.53 -10.03
C CYS A 131 -39.76 26.69 -11.12
N THR A 132 -40.96 27.09 -10.71
CA THR A 132 -42.04 27.51 -11.63
C THR A 132 -42.41 28.98 -11.44
N THR A 133 -42.13 29.54 -10.26
CA THR A 133 -42.45 30.92 -9.87
C THR A 133 -41.28 31.51 -9.08
N ASP A 134 -41.15 32.83 -9.09
CA ASP A 134 -40.09 33.54 -8.35
C ASP A 134 -40.16 33.31 -6.84
N ALA A 135 -41.35 33.02 -6.29
CA ALA A 135 -41.54 32.82 -4.86
C ALA A 135 -40.65 31.70 -4.30
N THR A 136 -40.40 30.63 -5.06
CA THR A 136 -39.52 29.53 -4.64
C THR A 136 -38.07 29.98 -4.53
N CYS A 137 -37.58 30.75 -5.52
CA CYS A 137 -36.20 31.22 -5.55
C CYS A 137 -35.98 32.39 -4.58
N ALA A 138 -36.98 33.24 -4.38
CA ALA A 138 -36.92 34.43 -3.54
C ALA A 138 -36.56 34.11 -2.07
N LEU A 139 -37.06 32.98 -1.55
CA LEU A 139 -36.74 32.50 -0.19
C LEU A 139 -35.26 32.11 0.00
N MET A 140 -34.54 31.90 -1.10
CA MET A 140 -33.16 31.45 -1.14
C MET A 140 -32.21 32.52 -1.69
N THR A 141 -32.69 33.75 -1.89
CA THR A 141 -31.88 34.88 -2.39
C THR A 141 -30.60 35.05 -1.57
N GLY A 142 -29.47 35.19 -2.26
CA GLY A 142 -28.15 35.38 -1.63
C GLY A 142 -27.54 34.11 -1.05
N LYS A 143 -28.19 32.95 -1.16
CA LYS A 143 -27.66 31.66 -0.71
C LYS A 143 -27.09 30.87 -1.88
N SER A 144 -26.15 29.97 -1.56
CA SER A 144 -25.64 28.93 -2.46
C SER A 144 -26.33 27.62 -2.13
N LEU A 145 -26.70 26.84 -3.15
CA LEU A 145 -27.06 25.44 -2.93
C LEU A 145 -25.78 24.63 -2.62
N PRO A 146 -25.83 23.57 -1.80
CA PRO A 146 -24.64 22.78 -1.45
C PRO A 146 -23.90 22.18 -2.66
N THR A 147 -24.63 21.82 -3.72
CA THR A 147 -24.08 21.33 -5.00
C THR A 147 -24.30 22.32 -6.13
N GLY A 148 -24.68 23.57 -5.82
CA GLY A 148 -24.95 24.61 -6.80
C GLY A 148 -23.69 25.19 -7.42
N ASN A 149 -23.84 25.82 -8.58
CA ASN A 149 -22.74 26.42 -9.33
C ASN A 149 -22.58 27.91 -9.01
N GLY A 150 -23.53 28.55 -8.31
CA GLY A 150 -23.48 29.97 -8.00
C GLY A 150 -24.41 30.42 -6.86
N ILE A 151 -24.53 31.74 -6.72
CA ILE A 151 -25.36 32.39 -5.70
C ILE A 151 -26.72 32.75 -6.29
N LEU A 152 -27.81 32.32 -5.66
CA LEU A 152 -29.18 32.54 -6.14
C LEU A 152 -29.58 34.03 -6.11
N THR A 153 -30.16 34.51 -7.21
CA THR A 153 -30.63 35.92 -7.33
C THR A 153 -32.02 36.13 -6.76
N GLY A 154 -32.80 35.05 -6.61
CA GLY A 154 -34.20 35.11 -6.16
C GLY A 154 -35.23 35.10 -7.29
N VAL A 155 -34.80 35.10 -8.56
CA VAL A 155 -35.67 35.09 -9.74
C VAL A 155 -35.71 33.69 -10.37
N CYS A 156 -36.86 33.27 -10.86
CA CYS A 156 -37.04 32.02 -11.59
C CYS A 156 -36.94 32.27 -13.10
N ASN A 157 -35.99 31.62 -13.76
CA ASN A 157 -35.92 31.67 -15.21
C ASN A 157 -36.97 30.71 -15.81
N THR A 158 -38.05 31.26 -16.35
CA THR A 158 -39.17 30.50 -16.94
C THR A 158 -38.82 29.74 -18.21
N THR A 159 -37.70 30.08 -18.87
CA THR A 159 -37.23 29.37 -20.08
C THR A 159 -36.54 28.06 -19.70
N SER A 160 -35.72 28.07 -18.65
CA SER A 160 -35.05 26.88 -18.13
C SER A 160 -35.83 26.19 -17.01
N ASN A 161 -36.89 26.81 -16.46
CA ASN A 161 -37.58 26.37 -15.23
C ASN A 161 -36.60 26.15 -14.05
N THR A 162 -35.57 26.98 -13.98
CA THR A 162 -34.55 26.92 -12.91
C THR A 162 -34.29 28.29 -12.33
N CYS A 163 -33.93 28.34 -11.05
CA CYS A 163 -33.59 29.57 -10.38
C CYS A 163 -32.36 30.21 -11.02
N GLU A 164 -32.38 31.53 -11.17
CA GLU A 164 -31.23 32.30 -11.63
C GLU A 164 -30.15 32.37 -10.56
N VAL A 165 -28.90 32.24 -11.02
CA VAL A 165 -27.71 32.33 -10.20
C VAL A 165 -26.71 33.31 -10.79
N ARG A 166 -25.99 34.03 -9.92
CA ARG A 166 -24.76 34.75 -10.26
C ARG A 166 -23.61 33.75 -10.26
N SER A 167 -23.08 33.45 -11.46
CA SER A 167 -22.02 32.47 -11.66
C SER A 167 -21.25 32.73 -12.97
N TRP A 168 -20.40 31.77 -13.34
CA TRP A 168 -19.80 31.63 -14.66
C TRP A 168 -20.83 31.04 -15.63
N CYS A 169 -21.34 31.89 -16.51
CA CYS A 169 -22.42 31.59 -17.44
C CYS A 169 -21.89 31.43 -18.88
N PRO A 170 -22.38 30.45 -19.65
CA PRO A 170 -23.41 29.47 -19.28
C PRO A 170 -22.87 28.39 -18.34
N ILE A 171 -23.74 27.89 -17.45
CA ILE A 171 -23.41 26.78 -16.53
C ILE A 171 -23.27 25.48 -17.33
N GLU A 172 -22.37 24.59 -16.88
CA GLU A 172 -22.23 23.24 -17.45
C GLU A 172 -23.58 22.54 -17.39
N ASN A 173 -24.09 22.11 -18.54
CA ASN A 173 -25.34 21.37 -18.60
C ASN A 173 -25.15 19.95 -18.03
N GLY A 174 -25.80 19.64 -16.92
CA GLY A 174 -25.72 18.34 -16.26
C GLY A 174 -26.30 17.17 -17.09
N ASP A 175 -27.15 17.46 -18.08
CA ASP A 175 -27.69 16.47 -19.02
C ASP A 175 -26.69 16.07 -20.11
N THR A 176 -25.56 16.80 -20.21
CA THR A 176 -24.53 16.50 -21.21
C THR A 176 -23.93 15.13 -20.93
N LYS A 177 -24.31 14.17 -21.78
CA LYS A 177 -23.79 12.81 -21.69
C LYS A 177 -22.33 12.81 -22.09
N VAL A 178 -21.52 12.16 -21.26
CA VAL A 178 -20.13 11.85 -21.58
C VAL A 178 -20.08 11.12 -22.93
N PRO A 179 -19.22 11.53 -23.88
CA PRO A 179 -19.10 10.86 -25.17
C PRO A 179 -18.87 9.36 -25.00
N LYS A 180 -19.67 8.54 -25.69
CA LYS A 180 -19.57 7.06 -25.62
C LYS A 180 -18.25 6.56 -26.21
N ASN A 181 -17.74 7.23 -27.24
CA ASN A 181 -16.40 6.95 -27.74
C ASN A 181 -15.43 7.90 -27.02
N PRO A 182 -14.41 7.38 -26.32
CA PRO A 182 -13.42 8.22 -25.68
C PRO A 182 -12.70 9.08 -26.70
N VAL A 183 -12.65 10.38 -26.43
CA VAL A 183 -12.08 11.41 -27.31
C VAL A 183 -10.61 11.17 -27.62
N LEU A 184 -9.84 10.71 -26.64
CA LEU A 184 -8.43 10.38 -26.80
C LEU A 184 -8.21 8.86 -26.70
N LEU A 185 -8.95 8.04 -27.46
CA LEU A 185 -8.70 6.59 -27.47
C LEU A 185 -7.27 6.22 -27.94
N GLN A 186 -6.66 7.08 -28.77
CA GLN A 186 -5.26 6.96 -29.22
C GLN A 186 -4.25 7.02 -28.07
N SER A 187 -4.65 7.53 -26.89
CA SER A 187 -3.80 7.53 -25.70
C SER A 187 -3.41 6.12 -25.23
N LYS A 188 -4.11 5.08 -25.70
CA LYS A 188 -3.72 3.67 -25.53
C LYS A 188 -2.28 3.40 -25.96
N ASP A 189 -1.82 4.03 -27.05
CA ASP A 189 -0.49 3.80 -27.63
C ASP A 189 0.57 4.76 -27.10
N PHE A 190 0.20 5.64 -26.18
CA PHE A 190 1.13 6.56 -25.54
C PHE A 190 2.07 5.81 -24.59
N THR A 191 3.22 6.41 -24.35
CA THR A 191 4.25 5.83 -23.50
C THR A 191 4.46 6.65 -22.25
N VAL A 192 4.73 5.98 -21.13
CA VAL A 192 5.20 6.59 -19.90
C VAL A 192 6.58 6.06 -19.56
N PHE A 193 7.53 6.96 -19.39
CA PHE A 193 8.84 6.67 -18.83
C PHE A 193 8.78 6.88 -17.31
N ILE A 194 9.03 5.82 -16.54
CA ILE A 194 9.06 5.84 -15.09
C ILE A 194 10.50 5.67 -14.63
N LYS A 195 11.09 6.73 -14.08
CA LYS A 195 12.41 6.69 -13.45
C LYS A 195 12.22 6.55 -11.96
N ASN A 196 12.67 5.44 -11.39
CA ASN A 196 12.64 5.18 -9.96
C ASN A 196 14.07 5.03 -9.42
N ASN A 197 14.43 5.91 -8.49
CA ASN A 197 15.65 5.80 -7.70
C ASN A 197 15.27 5.36 -6.29
N ILE A 198 16.05 4.43 -5.75
CA ILE A 198 15.83 3.89 -4.41
C ILE A 198 17.12 3.91 -3.60
N GLU A 199 16.96 4.00 -2.29
CA GLU A 199 18.04 3.94 -1.32
C GLU A 199 17.61 3.08 -0.12
N PHE A 200 18.49 2.21 0.33
CA PHE A 200 18.40 1.53 1.62
C PHE A 200 19.36 2.26 2.57
N PRO A 201 18.87 3.24 3.38
CA PRO A 201 19.72 4.18 4.10
C PRO A 201 20.64 3.51 5.12
N TYR A 202 20.17 2.45 5.80
CA TYR A 202 20.96 1.74 6.80
C TYR A 202 22.21 1.10 6.18
N TYR A 203 22.10 0.61 4.95
CA TYR A 203 23.22 0.01 4.21
C TYR A 203 23.91 0.96 3.24
N ASN A 204 23.40 2.19 3.08
CA ASN A 204 23.85 3.18 2.10
C ASN A 204 23.94 2.60 0.66
N ILE A 205 22.94 1.81 0.26
CA ILE A 205 22.88 1.18 -1.06
C ILE A 205 21.86 1.91 -1.91
N LYS A 206 22.31 2.45 -3.05
CA LYS A 206 21.48 3.15 -4.04
C LYS A 206 21.30 2.30 -5.28
N ARG A 207 20.07 2.21 -5.76
CA ARG A 207 19.73 1.49 -7.00
C ARG A 207 18.74 2.30 -7.81
N ARG A 208 18.61 1.92 -9.09
CA ARG A 208 17.64 2.51 -10.02
C ARG A 208 17.02 1.42 -10.87
N ASN A 209 15.81 1.67 -11.34
CA ASN A 209 15.04 0.68 -12.10
C ASN A 209 15.49 0.49 -13.57
N ILE A 210 16.47 1.27 -14.03
CA ILE A 210 17.02 1.17 -15.38
C ILE A 210 18.24 0.25 -15.34
N LEU A 211 18.03 -1.03 -15.63
CA LEU A 211 19.03 -2.11 -15.58
C LEU A 211 19.31 -2.66 -16.98
N GLY A 212 20.56 -3.04 -17.27
CA GLY A 212 20.96 -3.68 -18.54
C GLY A 212 20.98 -2.76 -19.77
N ILE A 213 20.47 -1.53 -19.67
CA ILE A 213 20.50 -0.52 -20.74
C ILE A 213 21.79 0.28 -20.64
N GLN A 214 22.67 0.11 -21.61
CA GLN A 214 23.99 0.75 -21.65
C GLN A 214 23.92 2.10 -22.39
N ASN A 215 23.04 2.22 -23.38
CA ASN A 215 22.99 3.36 -24.30
C ASN A 215 21.60 4.01 -24.40
N ASP A 216 21.57 5.33 -24.61
CA ASP A 216 20.34 6.10 -24.82
C ASP A 216 19.53 5.63 -26.05
N SER A 217 20.21 5.12 -27.08
CA SER A 217 19.54 4.57 -28.26
C SER A 217 18.70 3.33 -27.94
N GLN A 218 19.17 2.47 -27.04
CA GLN A 218 18.41 1.31 -26.56
C GLN A 218 17.22 1.77 -25.70
N LEU A 219 17.41 2.80 -24.88
CA LEU A 219 16.34 3.36 -24.07
C LEU A 219 15.20 3.91 -24.93
N LYS A 220 15.51 4.55 -26.07
CA LYS A 220 14.49 5.12 -26.97
C LYS A 220 13.57 4.06 -27.59
N THR A 221 14.12 2.89 -27.90
CA THR A 221 13.38 1.81 -28.60
C THR A 221 12.79 0.77 -27.66
N CYS A 222 13.28 0.65 -26.43
CA CYS A 222 12.76 -0.36 -25.50
C CYS A 222 11.30 -0.10 -25.13
N ARG A 223 10.54 -1.18 -24.94
CA ARG A 223 9.21 -1.18 -24.34
C ARG A 223 9.15 -2.30 -23.32
N TYR A 224 8.59 -2.04 -22.16
CA TYR A 224 8.47 -3.02 -21.09
C TYR A 224 7.74 -4.27 -21.57
N ASN A 225 8.38 -5.44 -21.41
CA ASN A 225 7.76 -6.72 -21.68
C ASN A 225 8.20 -7.72 -20.59
N PRO A 226 7.30 -8.24 -19.75
CA PRO A 226 7.66 -9.15 -18.67
C PRO A 226 8.19 -10.50 -19.15
N SER A 227 7.84 -10.92 -20.37
CA SER A 227 8.26 -12.20 -20.95
C SER A 227 9.63 -12.13 -21.63
N ASP A 228 10.10 -10.92 -21.94
CA ASP A 228 11.35 -10.71 -22.65
C ASP A 228 12.53 -10.57 -21.66
N PRO A 229 13.60 -11.39 -21.78
CA PRO A 229 14.72 -11.35 -20.85
C PRO A 229 15.52 -10.03 -20.87
N ILE A 230 15.50 -9.30 -21.99
CA ILE A 230 16.19 -8.02 -22.16
C ILE A 230 15.26 -6.87 -21.73
N TYR A 231 13.99 -6.90 -22.15
CA TYR A 231 13.07 -5.79 -21.94
C TYR A 231 12.21 -5.88 -20.67
N LYS A 232 12.35 -6.94 -19.85
CA LYS A 232 11.71 -7.07 -18.53
C LYS A 232 12.04 -5.95 -17.54
N PHE A 233 13.11 -5.18 -17.77
CA PHE A 233 13.50 -4.05 -16.93
C PHE A 233 13.41 -2.70 -17.66
N CYS A 234 12.84 -2.66 -18.87
CA CYS A 234 12.67 -1.41 -19.58
C CYS A 234 11.74 -0.48 -18.78
N PRO A 235 12.15 0.77 -18.50
CA PRO A 235 11.38 1.73 -17.70
C PRO A 235 10.30 2.47 -18.52
N ILE A 236 10.11 2.11 -19.80
CA ILE A 236 9.13 2.72 -20.70
C ILE A 236 7.97 1.75 -20.90
N PHE A 237 6.79 2.17 -20.49
CA PHE A 237 5.56 1.39 -20.54
C PHE A 237 4.60 2.01 -21.53
N VAL A 238 3.83 1.19 -22.23
CA VAL A 238 2.70 1.64 -23.05
C VAL A 238 1.46 1.70 -22.15
N LEU A 239 0.67 2.77 -22.24
CA LEU A 239 -0.49 2.96 -21.34
C LEU A 239 -1.54 1.86 -21.52
N GLY A 240 -1.77 1.42 -22.77
CA GLY A 240 -2.64 0.30 -23.10
C GLY A 240 -2.18 -1.01 -22.45
N ASP A 241 -0.88 -1.29 -22.48
CA ASP A 241 -0.32 -2.52 -21.91
C ASP A 241 -0.44 -2.54 -20.39
N ILE A 242 -0.28 -1.40 -19.71
CA ILE A 242 -0.50 -1.28 -18.25
C ILE A 242 -1.91 -1.72 -17.87
N VAL A 243 -2.91 -1.23 -18.61
CA VAL A 243 -4.32 -1.54 -18.33
C VAL A 243 -4.64 -2.99 -18.69
N ALA A 244 -4.13 -3.48 -19.83
CA ALA A 244 -4.30 -4.87 -20.24
C ALA A 244 -3.65 -5.87 -19.26
N MET A 245 -2.46 -5.57 -18.74
CA MET A 245 -1.77 -6.42 -17.74
C MET A 245 -2.48 -6.45 -16.39
N ALA A 246 -3.35 -5.46 -16.09
CA ALA A 246 -4.23 -5.50 -14.93
C ALA A 246 -5.53 -6.29 -15.19
N GLY A 247 -5.75 -6.80 -16.40
CA GLY A 247 -6.96 -7.52 -16.79
C GLY A 247 -8.14 -6.62 -17.16
N GLU A 248 -7.91 -5.33 -17.41
CA GLU A 248 -8.95 -4.34 -17.71
C GLU A 248 -8.99 -3.98 -19.20
N ASP A 249 -10.16 -3.51 -19.67
CA ASP A 249 -10.30 -3.01 -21.04
C ASP A 249 -10.06 -1.49 -21.09
N TYR A 250 -9.10 -1.07 -21.93
CA TYR A 250 -8.71 0.33 -22.04
C TYR A 250 -9.84 1.24 -22.54
N LYS A 251 -10.69 0.75 -23.46
CA LYS A 251 -11.77 1.55 -24.04
C LYS A 251 -12.84 1.84 -22.99
N ASN A 252 -13.27 0.83 -22.25
CA ASN A 252 -14.25 0.98 -21.18
C ASN A 252 -13.72 1.89 -20.06
N MET A 253 -12.46 1.71 -19.65
CA MET A 253 -11.84 2.56 -18.63
C MET A 253 -11.71 4.02 -19.10
N SER A 254 -11.44 4.24 -20.38
CA SER A 254 -11.31 5.58 -20.97
C SER A 254 -12.62 6.37 -21.03
N GLN A 255 -13.78 5.72 -20.95
CA GLN A 255 -15.08 6.41 -20.99
C GLN A 255 -15.37 7.16 -19.69
N SER A 256 -15.27 6.48 -18.55
CA SER A 256 -15.55 7.04 -17.21
C SER A 256 -14.31 7.51 -16.47
N GLY A 257 -13.12 7.17 -16.98
CA GLY A 257 -11.87 7.25 -16.22
C GLY A 257 -11.75 6.12 -15.19
N GLY A 258 -10.64 6.14 -14.46
CA GLY A 258 -10.38 5.21 -13.35
C GLY A 258 -9.00 5.43 -12.73
N VAL A 259 -8.65 4.60 -11.76
CA VAL A 259 -7.40 4.72 -10.99
C VAL A 259 -6.61 3.42 -11.08
N MET A 260 -5.45 3.48 -11.72
CA MET A 260 -4.51 2.37 -11.85
C MET A 260 -3.37 2.51 -10.85
N GLN A 261 -2.85 1.39 -10.36
CA GLN A 261 -1.58 1.34 -9.63
C GLN A 261 -0.51 0.66 -10.46
N VAL A 262 0.66 1.30 -10.51
CA VAL A 262 1.93 0.69 -10.91
C VAL A 262 2.72 0.42 -9.64
N LEU A 263 2.76 -0.83 -9.20
CA LEU A 263 3.51 -1.27 -8.04
C LEU A 263 4.93 -1.68 -8.46
N ILE A 264 5.94 -1.06 -7.85
CA ILE A 264 7.36 -1.40 -8.03
C ILE A 264 7.86 -2.00 -6.71
N ASN A 265 8.10 -3.30 -6.70
CA ASN A 265 8.58 -4.02 -5.52
C ASN A 265 10.08 -4.32 -5.61
N TRP A 266 10.82 -3.91 -4.58
CA TRP A 266 12.25 -4.16 -4.39
C TRP A 266 12.49 -5.02 -3.14
N ASP A 267 12.42 -6.33 -3.29
CA ASP A 267 12.73 -7.28 -2.23
C ASP A 267 14.15 -7.82 -2.44
N CYS A 268 15.12 -7.22 -1.74
CA CYS A 268 16.53 -7.43 -2.01
C CYS A 268 17.20 -8.22 -0.88
N ASN A 269 17.91 -9.27 -1.25
CA ASN A 269 18.79 -10.00 -0.36
C ASN A 269 20.24 -9.54 -0.58
N LEU A 270 20.75 -8.72 0.32
CA LEU A 270 22.09 -8.12 0.23
C LEU A 270 23.22 -9.09 0.63
N ASP A 271 22.89 -10.31 1.05
CA ASP A 271 23.88 -11.38 1.21
C ASP A 271 24.25 -12.03 -0.12
N LEU A 272 23.42 -11.84 -1.15
CA LEU A 272 23.66 -12.25 -2.53
C LEU A 272 24.25 -11.08 -3.34
N SER A 273 24.34 -11.24 -4.65
CA SER A 273 24.81 -10.16 -5.53
C SER A 273 23.86 -8.97 -5.51
N LEU A 274 24.41 -7.76 -5.54
CA LEU A 274 23.63 -6.54 -5.73
C LEU A 274 22.93 -6.49 -7.09
N GLU A 275 23.38 -7.29 -8.06
CA GLU A 275 22.75 -7.41 -9.37
C GLU A 275 21.40 -8.11 -9.31
N ASP A 276 21.20 -9.00 -8.33
CA ASP A 276 19.92 -9.72 -8.11
C ASP A 276 18.85 -8.82 -7.45
N CYS A 277 19.25 -7.67 -6.91
CA CYS A 277 18.35 -6.64 -6.44
C CYS A 277 17.76 -5.88 -7.64
N VAL A 278 16.60 -6.36 -8.11
CA VAL A 278 15.89 -5.90 -9.31
C VAL A 278 14.43 -5.54 -8.99
N PRO A 279 13.84 -4.57 -9.72
CA PRO A 279 12.44 -4.19 -9.52
C PRO A 279 11.51 -5.26 -10.10
N LYS A 280 10.41 -5.54 -9.39
CA LYS A 280 9.27 -6.30 -9.91
C LYS A 280 8.08 -5.37 -10.08
N TYR A 281 7.53 -5.33 -11.29
CA TYR A 281 6.37 -4.50 -11.61
C TYR A 281 5.08 -5.31 -11.52
N THR A 282 4.05 -4.72 -10.93
CA THR A 282 2.70 -5.28 -10.91
C THR A 282 1.69 -4.18 -11.18
N PHE A 283 0.67 -4.49 -11.96
CA PHE A 283 -0.36 -3.54 -12.36
C PHE A 283 -1.70 -4.01 -11.80
N ARG A 284 -2.45 -3.09 -11.21
CA ARG A 284 -3.80 -3.36 -10.71
C ARG A 284 -4.67 -2.13 -10.80
N ARG A 285 -5.97 -2.33 -10.92
CA ARG A 285 -6.96 -1.28 -10.73
C ARG A 285 -7.21 -1.05 -9.23
N LEU A 286 -7.27 0.20 -8.80
CA LEU A 286 -7.52 0.58 -7.40
C LEU A 286 -8.98 1.00 -7.16
N ASP A 287 -9.63 1.60 -8.14
CA ASP A 287 -11.07 1.88 -8.08
C ASP A 287 -11.84 0.62 -8.48
N SER A 288 -12.72 0.09 -7.60
CA SER A 288 -13.49 -1.10 -7.98
C SER A 288 -14.52 -0.76 -9.06
N ALA A 289 -14.48 -1.50 -10.17
CA ALA A 289 -15.46 -1.42 -11.25
C ALA A 289 -16.87 -1.84 -10.79
N ASP A 290 -16.95 -2.62 -9.72
CA ASP A 290 -18.17 -3.24 -9.19
C ASP A 290 -19.02 -2.27 -8.37
N PHE A 291 -18.49 -1.09 -8.03
CA PHE A 291 -19.25 -0.09 -7.31
C PHE A 291 -20.37 0.49 -8.19
N SER A 292 -21.59 0.50 -7.67
CA SER A 292 -22.78 0.99 -8.38
C SER A 292 -22.84 2.52 -8.47
N ILE A 293 -22.10 3.24 -7.62
CA ILE A 293 -22.14 4.69 -7.45
C ILE A 293 -20.74 5.26 -7.71
N SER A 294 -20.68 6.42 -8.40
CA SER A 294 -19.43 7.14 -8.71
C SER A 294 -18.38 6.30 -9.46
N LYS A 295 -18.78 5.67 -10.57
CA LYS A 295 -17.87 4.91 -11.42
C LYS A 295 -16.83 5.81 -12.10
N GLY A 296 -15.57 5.42 -11.98
CA GLY A 296 -14.44 6.06 -12.67
C GLY A 296 -13.85 7.25 -11.92
N PHE A 297 -13.17 8.12 -12.66
CA PHE A 297 -12.44 9.27 -12.11
C PHE A 297 -12.54 10.47 -13.04
N ASN A 298 -13.00 11.60 -12.49
CA ASN A 298 -13.12 12.87 -13.19
C ASN A 298 -12.87 14.05 -12.27
N PHE A 299 -12.48 15.18 -12.86
CA PHE A 299 -12.39 16.46 -12.17
C PHE A 299 -12.62 17.62 -13.14
N ARG A 300 -12.78 18.83 -12.59
CA ARG A 300 -12.95 20.05 -13.36
C ARG A 300 -11.77 20.98 -13.23
N TYR A 301 -11.37 21.62 -14.31
CA TYR A 301 -10.39 22.71 -14.33
C TYR A 301 -10.80 23.75 -15.38
N ALA A 302 -10.26 24.96 -15.28
CA ALA A 302 -10.58 26.05 -16.21
C ALA A 302 -9.33 26.67 -16.80
N LYS A 303 -9.41 27.08 -18.07
CA LYS A 303 -8.42 27.93 -18.74
C LYS A 303 -9.02 29.33 -18.87
N TYR A 304 -8.38 30.32 -18.26
CA TYR A 304 -8.81 31.72 -18.25
C TYR A 304 -8.13 32.50 -19.39
N TYR A 305 -8.88 33.38 -20.02
CA TYR A 305 -8.43 34.30 -21.07
C TYR A 305 -9.24 35.60 -21.03
N ARG A 306 -8.86 36.58 -21.84
CA ARG A 306 -9.59 37.84 -21.96
C ARG A 306 -10.09 38.03 -23.37
N ASP A 307 -11.33 38.46 -23.49
CA ASP A 307 -11.91 38.84 -24.77
C ASP A 307 -11.41 40.23 -25.21
N PRO A 308 -11.61 40.61 -26.49
CA PRO A 308 -11.13 41.90 -27.02
C PRO A 308 -11.69 43.12 -26.29
N ASP A 309 -12.83 42.95 -25.62
CA ASP A 309 -13.49 43.95 -24.77
C ASP A 309 -12.84 44.11 -23.38
N GLY A 310 -11.81 43.31 -23.06
CA GLY A 310 -11.13 43.29 -21.77
C GLY A 310 -11.81 42.44 -20.69
N THR A 311 -12.95 41.82 -21.00
CA THR A 311 -13.70 40.98 -20.06
C THR A 311 -12.97 39.66 -19.81
N GLU A 312 -12.90 39.23 -18.56
CA GLU A 312 -12.37 37.91 -18.20
C GLU A 312 -13.36 36.80 -18.57
N VAL A 313 -12.87 35.82 -19.31
CA VAL A 313 -13.62 34.67 -19.80
C VAL A 313 -12.86 33.40 -19.46
N ARG A 314 -13.56 32.29 -19.28
CA ARG A 314 -12.91 30.99 -19.09
C ARG A 314 -13.57 29.91 -19.93
N THR A 315 -12.77 28.91 -20.30
CA THR A 315 -13.28 27.63 -20.77
C THR A 315 -13.16 26.62 -19.65
N LEU A 316 -14.29 26.05 -19.24
CA LEU A 316 -14.37 25.01 -18.23
C LEU A 316 -14.25 23.64 -18.89
N TYR A 317 -13.36 22.82 -18.36
CA TYR A 317 -13.11 21.44 -18.77
C TYR A 317 -13.53 20.52 -17.63
N LYS A 318 -14.39 19.55 -17.92
CA LYS A 318 -14.62 18.39 -17.07
C LYS A 318 -13.92 17.20 -17.71
N ALA A 319 -12.78 16.83 -17.14
CA ALA A 319 -11.90 15.80 -17.67
C ALA A 319 -12.18 14.46 -17.00
N PHE A 320 -12.27 13.43 -17.83
CA PHE A 320 -12.31 12.02 -17.45
C PHE A 320 -11.03 11.37 -17.95
N GLY A 321 -10.45 10.50 -17.14
CA GLY A 321 -9.15 9.96 -17.49
C GLY A 321 -8.66 8.91 -16.53
N ILE A 322 -7.51 8.35 -16.87
CA ILE A 322 -6.87 7.31 -16.08
C ILE A 322 -5.79 7.97 -15.22
N LYS A 323 -5.94 7.84 -13.90
CA LYS A 323 -4.93 8.25 -12.94
C LYS A 323 -4.03 7.05 -12.64
N TYR A 324 -2.74 7.16 -12.91
CA TYR A 324 -1.76 6.13 -12.58
C TYR A 324 -1.02 6.53 -11.32
N ILE A 325 -1.11 5.73 -10.27
CA ILE A 325 -0.40 5.91 -9.00
C ILE A 325 0.79 4.96 -8.98
N ILE A 326 2.00 5.51 -8.89
CA ILE A 326 3.23 4.74 -8.81
C ILE A 326 3.54 4.52 -7.33
N THR A 327 3.44 3.26 -6.89
CA THR A 327 3.73 2.87 -5.51
C THR A 327 5.01 2.06 -5.48
N VAL A 328 5.96 2.48 -4.66
CA VAL A 328 7.24 1.78 -4.49
C VAL A 328 7.26 1.18 -3.11
N ILE A 329 7.46 -0.14 -3.05
CA ILE A 329 7.68 -0.87 -1.80
C ILE A 329 8.99 -1.62 -1.89
N GLY A 330 9.61 -1.86 -0.75
CA GLY A 330 10.83 -2.65 -0.75
C GLY A 330 11.47 -2.75 0.61
N GLN A 331 12.25 -3.81 0.73
CA GLN A 331 13.02 -4.16 1.92
C GLN A 331 14.34 -4.75 1.48
N ALA A 332 15.39 -4.49 2.26
CA ALA A 332 16.70 -5.08 2.03
C ALA A 332 17.16 -5.80 3.29
N GLY A 333 17.41 -7.11 3.17
CA GLY A 333 17.95 -7.92 4.24
C GLY A 333 19.45 -8.15 4.06
N LYS A 334 20.24 -7.94 5.11
CA LYS A 334 21.66 -8.35 5.17
C LYS A 334 21.97 -9.06 6.48
N PHE A 335 22.84 -10.05 6.44
CA PHE A 335 23.32 -10.78 7.61
C PHE A 335 23.72 -9.82 8.74
N ASN A 336 23.21 -10.11 9.94
CA ASN A 336 23.60 -9.43 11.16
C ASN A 336 23.62 -10.42 12.33
N VAL A 337 24.69 -10.40 13.11
CA VAL A 337 24.86 -11.33 14.23
C VAL A 337 23.82 -11.13 15.34
N VAL A 338 23.34 -9.89 15.54
CA VAL A 338 22.38 -9.58 16.61
C VAL A 338 21.03 -10.30 16.42
N PRO A 339 20.30 -10.15 15.29
CA PRO A 339 19.05 -10.86 15.08
C PRO A 339 19.26 -12.38 14.99
N LEU A 340 20.41 -12.86 14.49
CA LEU A 340 20.76 -14.28 14.54
C LEU A 340 20.81 -14.79 15.99
N LEU A 341 21.58 -14.13 16.87
CA LEU A 341 21.71 -14.53 18.26
C LEU A 341 20.40 -14.40 19.04
N LEU A 342 19.57 -13.40 18.75
CA LEU A 342 18.24 -13.26 19.34
C LEU A 342 17.30 -14.41 18.92
N ASN A 343 17.33 -14.81 17.65
CA ASN A 343 16.54 -15.95 17.16
C ASN A 343 17.07 -17.30 17.67
N ILE A 344 18.39 -17.46 17.81
CA ILE A 344 18.98 -18.65 18.46
C ILE A 344 18.60 -18.67 19.95
N GLY A 345 18.74 -17.56 20.67
CA GLY A 345 18.43 -17.48 22.10
C GLY A 345 16.96 -17.77 22.40
N SER A 346 16.04 -17.15 21.65
CA SER A 346 14.60 -17.45 21.75
C SER A 346 14.28 -18.89 21.34
N GLY A 347 14.93 -19.42 20.31
CA GLY A 347 14.82 -20.82 19.88
C GLY A 347 15.31 -21.82 20.94
N LEU A 348 16.42 -21.54 21.62
CA LEU A 348 16.91 -22.36 22.73
C LEU A 348 15.91 -22.36 23.90
N GLY A 349 15.24 -21.23 24.15
CA GLY A 349 14.12 -21.16 25.09
C GLY A 349 12.98 -22.13 24.72
N LEU A 350 12.66 -22.25 23.44
CA LEU A 350 11.63 -23.19 22.96
C LEU A 350 11.99 -24.65 23.20
N LEU A 351 13.27 -25.02 23.26
CA LEU A 351 13.69 -26.38 23.62
C LEU A 351 13.31 -26.78 25.05
N ALA A 352 13.13 -25.81 25.96
CA ALA A 352 12.61 -26.09 27.30
C ALA A 352 11.17 -26.62 27.26
N MET A 353 10.38 -26.30 26.21
CA MET A 353 9.04 -26.88 26.06
C MET A 353 9.10 -28.39 25.77
N ALA A 354 10.16 -28.88 25.12
CA ALA A 354 10.32 -30.32 24.88
C ALA A 354 10.42 -31.10 26.19
N THR A 355 11.10 -30.57 27.21
CA THR A 355 11.24 -31.24 28.50
C THR A 355 9.91 -31.27 29.24
N ILE A 356 9.15 -30.17 29.24
CA ILE A 356 7.81 -30.11 29.85
C ILE A 356 6.87 -31.12 29.16
N LEU A 357 6.85 -31.16 27.83
CA LEU A 357 6.01 -32.12 27.09
C LEU A 357 6.44 -33.57 27.34
N CYS A 358 7.75 -33.84 27.38
CA CYS A 358 8.26 -35.15 27.75
C CYS A 358 7.86 -35.55 29.17
N ASP A 359 7.93 -34.62 30.12
CA ASP A 359 7.52 -34.85 31.50
C ASP A 359 6.04 -35.22 31.59
N VAL A 360 5.17 -34.53 30.85
CA VAL A 360 3.74 -34.88 30.78
C VAL A 360 3.55 -36.30 30.26
N VAL A 361 4.24 -36.66 29.17
CA VAL A 361 4.17 -38.01 28.60
C VAL A 361 4.67 -39.06 29.59
N VAL A 362 5.81 -38.82 30.24
CA VAL A 362 6.45 -39.77 31.16
C VAL A 362 5.62 -39.98 32.43
N LEU A 363 5.09 -38.91 33.00
CA LEU A 363 4.41 -38.93 34.31
C LEU A 363 2.93 -39.27 34.23
N TYR A 364 2.27 -39.07 33.08
CA TYR A 364 0.82 -39.27 32.98
C TYR A 364 0.42 -40.33 31.94
N VAL A 365 1.21 -40.54 30.88
CA VAL A 365 0.82 -41.40 29.74
C VAL A 365 1.47 -42.79 29.77
N LEU A 366 2.75 -42.90 30.16
CA LEU A 366 3.45 -44.19 30.13
C LEU A 366 2.88 -45.19 31.15
N LYS A 367 2.91 -46.49 30.80
CA LYS A 367 2.47 -47.58 31.69
C LYS A 367 3.21 -47.59 33.04
N ALA A 368 4.50 -47.25 33.04
CA ALA A 368 5.34 -47.20 34.23
C ALA A 368 5.33 -45.82 34.94
N LYS A 369 4.30 -45.00 34.71
CA LYS A 369 4.20 -43.63 35.24
C LYS A 369 4.38 -43.50 36.76
N ASN A 370 3.84 -44.45 37.54
CA ASN A 370 3.91 -44.40 39.00
C ASN A 370 5.37 -44.48 39.50
N VAL A 371 6.18 -45.35 38.87
CA VAL A 371 7.61 -45.51 39.17
C VAL A 371 8.38 -44.22 38.86
N TYR A 372 8.08 -43.57 37.73
CA TYR A 372 8.74 -42.31 37.38
C TYR A 372 8.31 -41.16 38.31
N ARG A 373 7.05 -41.15 38.76
CA ARG A 373 6.52 -40.13 39.68
C ARG A 373 7.18 -40.20 41.06
N GLU A 374 7.33 -41.40 41.62
CA GLU A 374 8.01 -41.62 42.90
C GLU A 374 9.49 -41.23 42.87
N LYS A 375 10.16 -41.41 41.73
CA LYS A 375 11.58 -41.03 41.58
C LYS A 375 11.78 -39.54 41.29
N LYS A 376 10.76 -38.84 40.77
CA LYS A 376 10.82 -37.41 40.47
C LYS A 376 10.40 -36.54 41.66
N TYR A 377 9.34 -36.92 42.37
CA TYR A 377 8.79 -36.14 43.47
C TYR A 377 9.20 -36.75 44.81
N LEU A 378 9.90 -35.96 45.62
CA LEU A 378 10.07 -36.22 47.05
C LEU A 378 8.94 -35.51 47.78
N ASN A 379 7.99 -36.28 48.30
CA ASN A 379 6.93 -35.74 49.12
C ASN A 379 7.50 -35.46 50.51
N VAL A 380 7.70 -34.19 50.82
CA VAL A 380 7.96 -33.75 52.20
C VAL A 380 6.61 -33.41 52.79
N VAL A 381 6.15 -34.20 53.75
CA VAL A 381 5.05 -33.79 54.61
C VAL A 381 5.64 -32.71 55.49
N GLY A 382 5.19 -31.46 55.31
CA GLY A 382 5.45 -30.45 56.31
C GLY A 382 4.75 -30.91 57.57
N ASP A 383 5.51 -31.42 58.54
CA ASP A 383 5.06 -31.23 59.91
C ASP A 383 4.95 -29.72 60.05
N ASP A 384 3.73 -29.21 60.23
CA ASP A 384 3.56 -27.91 60.87
C ASP A 384 4.61 -27.87 61.97
N ALA A 385 5.56 -26.93 61.89
CA ALA A 385 6.78 -26.89 62.69
C ALA A 385 6.55 -26.73 64.22
N TYR A 386 5.32 -27.03 64.67
CA TYR A 386 4.82 -27.06 66.03
C TYR A 386 4.56 -28.46 66.59
N LYS A 387 4.39 -29.52 65.77
CA LYS A 387 4.04 -30.85 66.32
C LYS A 387 5.19 -31.59 66.99
N THR A 388 6.41 -31.13 66.80
CA THR A 388 7.61 -31.67 67.46
C THR A 388 7.97 -30.96 68.77
N MET A 389 7.27 -29.87 69.16
CA MET A 389 7.53 -29.18 70.44
C MET A 389 6.57 -29.57 71.58
N GLU A 390 5.37 -30.10 71.29
CA GLU A 390 4.44 -30.56 72.35
C GLU A 390 4.81 -31.92 72.95
N ASN A 391 5.60 -32.75 72.24
CA ASN A 391 6.03 -34.05 72.79
C ASN A 391 7.32 -33.99 73.63
N GLU A 392 8.02 -32.84 73.67
CA GLU A 392 9.22 -32.65 74.52
C GLU A 392 8.93 -31.85 75.80
N THR A 393 7.71 -31.36 76.01
CA THR A 393 7.32 -30.66 77.26
C THR A 393 6.58 -31.54 78.27
N ASP A 394 6.18 -32.75 77.90
CA ASP A 394 5.53 -33.71 78.83
C ASP A 394 6.47 -34.82 79.36
N ASN A 395 7.78 -34.74 79.08
CA ASN A 395 8.79 -35.70 79.58
C ASN A 395 10.06 -35.02 80.13
N ASN A 396 9.92 -33.93 80.89
CA ASN A 396 10.94 -33.49 81.85
C ASN A 396 10.34 -32.77 83.06
#